data_AF-A0A1X0DX72-F1
#
_entry.id   AF-A0A1X0DX72-F1
#
_cell.length_a   1.000
_cell.length_b   1.000
_cell.length_c   1.000
_cell.angle_alpha   90.00
_cell.angle_beta   90.00
_cell.angle_gamma   90.00
#
_symmetry.space_group_name_H-M   'P 1'
#
loop_
_entity.id
_entity.type
_entity.pdbx_description
1 polymer ?
#
loop_
_entity_poly.entity_id
_entity_poly.type
_entity_poly.pdbx_seq_one_letter_code
_entity_poly.pdbx_strand_id
1 'polypeptide(L)'
;MMHYRLIAAGLAAGGGLLTAAFLQAAVAVAGPDDAVAPSATGADAFTIGGFTFDPFTGSGSSAAEGFSLVHPLTGSAPLLTLGGGSPGGVLPTAPQSFDVFGADGTSLGSIDSSVVVTNLAGFTNTEFTVTDATAADDGSATDLPVVGSVYDVFNLGGGFANVYVATPGEDGTVTDTFVTPWGSMDLSSMFAGINAADPLQPGDAFSALQAGASGGGDDAFAIGGLTLDPFTGTGDSAQEGFAPITALGGAAPFLAIGGASLGDPSHHGNGLASQDFNVFSGTGDDATQIGTINTAVDVTNLLGMTNTQLVVTDGSDTGDGIPAAGTIYDAFNFGGGFTNVYVATPGEDGTITDTFVTPFGSMDLSSLFSGMGGGISLDPGAAFGALSDSAVGEDAFTIGDTTFDPFTGSGADTTPGFAPVFQTVGALPLLNIGGGTPGLDLGGTFFPLPITSQDFNIYDGTDLIGTAHAQETVTQLLGLTTTEFVIDGVTPGAGDAADLPELGSVYSVLNLGGGFANVYSAIPGLDGGDSTVSDVLVTPFGDFDLSSLFGGFDASALMDPGAAFLGLDF
;
A
#
# COMPACT_ATOMS: atom_id res chain seq x y z
N MET A 1 -34.15 -49.80 -18.74
CA MET A 1 -33.79 -50.47 -17.48
C MET A 1 -32.28 -50.51 -17.37
N MET A 2 -31.71 -49.95 -16.30
CA MET A 2 -30.90 -50.69 -15.31
C MET A 2 -30.30 -49.67 -14.32
N HIS A 3 -30.73 -49.74 -13.07
CA HIS A 3 -30.00 -49.12 -11.96
C HIS A 3 -28.75 -49.96 -11.68
N TYR A 4 -27.64 -49.33 -11.29
CA TYR A 4 -26.79 -49.91 -10.23
C TYR A 4 -26.35 -48.83 -9.24
N ARG A 5 -26.14 -49.26 -8.00
CA ARG A 5 -25.98 -48.44 -6.79
C ARG A 5 -24.51 -48.39 -6.37
N LEU A 6 -24.13 -47.32 -5.66
CA LEU A 6 -22.95 -47.30 -4.80
C LEU A 6 -22.94 -48.51 -3.84
N ILE A 7 -21.74 -49.04 -3.59
CA ILE A 7 -21.38 -49.71 -2.34
C ILE A 7 -20.02 -49.14 -1.92
N ALA A 8 -19.94 -48.62 -0.70
CA ALA A 8 -18.71 -48.14 -0.07
C ALA A 8 -18.39 -49.01 1.16
N ALA A 9 -17.13 -49.40 1.32
CA ALA A 9 -16.44 -49.81 2.56
C ALA A 9 -15.00 -50.27 2.19
N GLY A 10 -13.92 -49.92 2.90
CA GLY A 10 -13.75 -48.97 3.99
C GLY A 10 -12.60 -49.34 4.95
N LEU A 11 -11.91 -48.34 5.51
CA LEU A 11 -11.07 -48.34 6.73
C LEU A 11 -9.82 -49.28 6.77
N ALA A 12 -8.72 -49.00 7.49
CA ALA A 12 -8.17 -47.82 8.20
C ALA A 12 -6.64 -48.10 8.42
N ALA A 13 -5.79 -47.31 9.09
CA ALA A 13 -5.89 -46.10 9.91
C ALA A 13 -4.51 -45.37 9.88
N GLY A 14 -4.32 -44.15 10.39
CA GLY A 14 -5.24 -43.20 11.03
C GLY A 14 -4.50 -41.95 11.56
N GLY A 15 -5.22 -40.97 12.11
CA GLY A 15 -4.64 -39.83 12.84
C GLY A 15 -4.62 -38.49 12.10
N GLY A 16 -5.78 -37.99 11.69
CA GLY A 16 -5.96 -36.66 11.08
C GLY A 16 -7.34 -36.57 10.43
N LEU A 17 -8.26 -35.81 11.02
CA LEU A 17 -9.67 -35.75 10.62
C LEU A 17 -10.01 -34.31 10.21
N LEU A 18 -10.73 -34.16 9.08
CA LEU A 18 -11.35 -32.93 8.55
C LEU A 18 -10.42 -31.96 7.79
N THR A 19 -10.15 -32.24 6.51
CA THR A 19 -9.90 -31.20 5.46
C THR A 19 -9.93 -31.74 4.03
N ALA A 20 -9.69 -33.05 3.82
CA ALA A 20 -9.74 -33.63 2.47
C ALA A 20 -11.16 -33.60 1.86
N ALA A 21 -11.27 -32.93 0.70
CA ALA A 21 -12.42 -32.87 -0.21
C ALA A 21 -13.64 -32.01 0.22
N PHE A 22 -13.40 -30.71 0.43
CA PHE A 22 -14.16 -29.65 -0.26
C PHE A 22 -13.24 -28.51 -0.73
N LEU A 23 -12.09 -28.88 -1.33
CA LEU A 23 -11.52 -28.04 -2.37
C LEU A 23 -12.53 -28.04 -3.53
N GLN A 24 -13.36 -27.01 -3.61
CA GLN A 24 -13.69 -26.49 -4.92
C GLN A 24 -12.38 -25.90 -5.45
N ALA A 25 -11.67 -26.67 -6.25
CA ALA A 25 -10.86 -26.05 -7.27
C ALA A 25 -11.83 -25.15 -8.04
N ALA A 26 -11.52 -23.86 -8.13
CA ALA A 26 -12.16 -22.96 -9.09
C ALA A 26 -11.74 -23.43 -10.49
N VAL A 27 -12.35 -24.53 -10.93
CA VAL A 27 -12.42 -24.87 -12.35
C VAL A 27 -13.26 -23.74 -12.93
N ALA A 28 -12.59 -22.75 -13.51
CA ALA A 28 -13.20 -21.84 -14.45
C ALA A 28 -13.91 -22.73 -15.48
N VAL A 29 -15.24 -22.83 -15.38
CA VAL A 29 -16.06 -23.46 -16.42
C VAL A 29 -16.21 -22.42 -17.52
N ALA A 30 -15.08 -22.10 -18.14
CA ALA A 30 -15.00 -21.52 -19.47
C ALA A 30 -15.55 -22.57 -20.45
N GLY A 31 -16.88 -22.68 -20.49
CA GLY A 31 -17.58 -23.24 -21.62
C GLY A 31 -17.28 -22.37 -22.84
N PRO A 32 -17.01 -22.95 -24.01
CA PRO A 32 -16.79 -22.15 -25.20
C PRO A 32 -18.11 -21.53 -25.69
N ASP A 33 -18.02 -20.29 -26.18
CA ASP A 33 -19.02 -19.60 -27.01
C ASP A 33 -20.39 -19.29 -26.39
N ASP A 34 -20.43 -18.55 -25.27
CA ASP A 34 -21.34 -17.41 -25.07
C ASP A 34 -20.81 -16.54 -23.92
N ALA A 35 -20.58 -15.25 -24.17
CA ALA A 35 -20.25 -14.31 -23.09
C ALA A 35 -21.51 -14.11 -22.23
N VAL A 36 -21.43 -14.47 -20.95
CA VAL A 36 -22.51 -14.20 -20.01
C VAL A 36 -22.53 -12.70 -19.76
N ALA A 37 -23.67 -12.07 -20.07
CA ALA A 37 -23.89 -10.67 -19.79
C ALA A 37 -24.19 -10.49 -18.28
N PRO A 38 -23.78 -9.37 -17.67
CA PRO A 38 -23.99 -9.16 -16.24
C PRO A 38 -25.46 -9.25 -15.81
N SER A 39 -25.68 -9.71 -14.58
CA SER A 39 -27.00 -9.89 -13.98
C SER A 39 -26.94 -9.82 -12.45
N ALA A 40 -28.06 -9.45 -11.83
CA ALA A 40 -28.23 -9.49 -10.36
C ALA A 40 -28.07 -10.89 -9.72
N THR A 41 -27.79 -11.94 -10.50
CA THR A 41 -27.48 -13.30 -10.04
C THR A 41 -26.29 -13.89 -10.80
N GLY A 42 -25.32 -13.06 -11.18
CA GLY A 42 -24.04 -13.49 -11.72
C GLY A 42 -23.29 -14.40 -10.74
N ALA A 43 -22.29 -15.12 -11.24
CA ALA A 43 -21.35 -15.89 -10.43
C ALA A 43 -20.47 -14.97 -9.56
N ASP A 44 -20.11 -13.80 -10.09
CA ASP A 44 -19.25 -12.80 -9.43
C ASP A 44 -20.05 -11.63 -8.82
N ALA A 45 -21.39 -11.67 -8.89
CA ALA A 45 -22.26 -10.62 -8.38
C ALA A 45 -22.35 -10.63 -6.83
N PHE A 46 -22.21 -9.45 -6.21
CA PHE A 46 -22.23 -9.26 -4.76
C PHE A 46 -23.14 -8.09 -4.34
N THR A 47 -23.64 -8.08 -3.10
CA THR A 47 -24.62 -7.08 -2.64
C THR A 47 -24.13 -6.30 -1.41
N ILE A 48 -23.96 -4.98 -1.55
CA ILE A 48 -23.48 -4.08 -0.50
C ILE A 48 -24.26 -2.75 -0.57
N GLY A 49 -24.58 -2.16 0.58
CA GLY A 49 -25.24 -0.84 0.66
C GLY A 49 -26.66 -0.80 0.08
N GLY A 50 -27.29 -1.95 -0.20
CA GLY A 50 -28.59 -2.06 -0.86
C GLY A 50 -28.54 -2.15 -2.39
N PHE A 51 -27.33 -2.15 -2.97
CA PHE A 51 -27.08 -2.39 -4.40
C PHE A 51 -26.47 -3.76 -4.61
N THR A 52 -26.83 -4.42 -5.71
CA THR A 52 -26.10 -5.58 -6.23
C THR A 52 -25.19 -5.11 -7.36
N PHE A 53 -23.89 -5.36 -7.23
CA PHE A 53 -22.87 -5.07 -8.24
C PHE A 53 -22.51 -6.37 -8.94
N ASP A 54 -22.37 -6.33 -10.26
CA ASP A 54 -21.83 -7.44 -11.05
C ASP A 54 -20.66 -6.92 -11.91
N PRO A 55 -19.41 -7.35 -11.65
CA PRO A 55 -18.23 -6.86 -12.36
C PRO A 55 -18.22 -7.34 -13.81
N PHE A 56 -17.71 -6.50 -14.71
CA PHE A 56 -17.46 -6.92 -16.08
C PHE A 56 -16.22 -6.29 -16.69
N THR A 57 -15.65 -7.02 -17.65
CA THR A 57 -14.52 -6.58 -18.47
C THR A 57 -14.97 -6.34 -19.91
N GLY A 58 -14.38 -5.35 -20.59
CA GLY A 58 -14.71 -5.03 -21.98
C GLY A 58 -15.93 -4.12 -22.14
N SER A 59 -16.59 -4.15 -23.30
CA SER A 59 -17.76 -3.29 -23.57
C SER A 59 -18.74 -3.87 -24.60
N GLY A 60 -20.02 -3.51 -24.44
CA GLY A 60 -21.10 -3.89 -25.35
C GLY A 60 -21.23 -5.41 -25.50
N SER A 61 -21.37 -5.91 -26.74
CA SER A 61 -21.45 -7.36 -27.02
C SER A 61 -20.13 -8.12 -26.83
N SER A 62 -19.11 -7.48 -26.28
CA SER A 62 -17.84 -8.08 -25.87
C SER A 62 -17.56 -7.87 -24.38
N ALA A 63 -18.57 -7.42 -23.62
CA ALA A 63 -18.51 -7.48 -22.16
C ALA A 63 -18.53 -8.95 -21.71
N ALA A 64 -17.66 -9.28 -20.77
CA ALA A 64 -17.62 -10.58 -20.10
C ALA A 64 -17.68 -10.36 -18.58
N GLU A 65 -18.56 -11.11 -17.92
CA GLU A 65 -18.66 -11.23 -16.47
C GLU A 65 -17.28 -11.51 -15.82
N GLY A 66 -17.04 -10.89 -14.66
CA GLY A 66 -15.85 -11.09 -13.83
C GLY A 66 -15.01 -9.82 -13.64
N PHE A 67 -14.13 -9.86 -12.63
CA PHE A 67 -13.20 -8.77 -12.29
C PHE A 67 -11.99 -8.70 -13.23
N SER A 68 -11.48 -7.49 -13.49
CA SER A 68 -10.11 -7.32 -13.99
C SER A 68 -9.11 -7.64 -12.87
N LEU A 69 -7.99 -8.30 -13.18
CA LEU A 69 -6.94 -8.53 -12.18
C LEU A 69 -6.11 -7.28 -11.95
N VAL A 70 -5.60 -7.11 -10.72
CA VAL A 70 -4.89 -5.92 -10.26
C VAL A 70 -3.41 -6.22 -10.08
N HIS A 71 -2.55 -5.34 -10.61
CA HIS A 71 -1.10 -5.45 -10.41
C HIS A 71 -0.69 -4.94 -9.01
N PRO A 72 0.15 -5.68 -8.28
CA PRO A 72 0.83 -5.15 -7.09
C PRO A 72 1.63 -3.89 -7.44
N LEU A 73 1.47 -2.84 -6.64
CA LEU A 73 2.26 -1.61 -6.71
C LEU A 73 3.50 -1.70 -5.81
N THR A 74 3.31 -2.16 -4.58
CA THR A 74 4.30 -2.08 -3.50
C THR A 74 3.95 -3.12 -2.42
N GLY A 75 4.97 -3.69 -1.77
CA GLY A 75 4.76 -4.76 -0.80
C GLY A 75 5.86 -4.94 0.24
N SER A 76 5.53 -5.82 1.18
CA SER A 76 6.42 -6.49 2.12
C SER A 76 5.82 -7.86 2.41
N ALA A 77 5.79 -8.72 1.39
CA ALA A 77 5.25 -10.07 1.45
C ALA A 77 5.83 -10.89 2.60
N PRO A 78 5.03 -11.70 3.33
CA PRO A 78 3.58 -11.91 3.20
C PRO A 78 2.74 -10.96 4.09
N LEU A 79 3.32 -9.88 4.62
CA LEU A 79 2.68 -9.01 5.61
C LEU A 79 1.78 -7.93 4.98
N LEU A 80 2.23 -7.31 3.90
CA LEU A 80 1.50 -6.25 3.20
C LEU A 80 1.72 -6.35 1.69
N THR A 81 0.66 -6.20 0.91
CA THR A 81 0.74 -5.93 -0.53
C THR A 81 -0.37 -4.97 -0.91
N LEU A 82 -0.04 -3.91 -1.64
CA LEU A 82 -0.98 -2.89 -2.10
C LEU A 82 -1.02 -2.90 -3.63
N GLY A 83 -2.21 -2.97 -4.22
CA GLY A 83 -2.44 -2.90 -5.67
C GLY A 83 -3.54 -1.89 -6.02
N GLY A 84 -3.44 -1.24 -7.18
CA GLY A 84 -4.48 -0.34 -7.70
C GLY A 84 -4.41 1.11 -7.19
N GLY A 85 -5.56 1.73 -6.90
CA GLY A 85 -5.65 3.13 -6.45
C GLY A 85 -5.61 4.18 -7.57
N SER A 86 -5.50 5.46 -7.19
CA SER A 86 -5.53 6.59 -8.14
C SER A 86 -4.52 7.69 -7.79
N PRO A 87 -3.32 7.69 -8.39
CA PRO A 87 -2.30 8.75 -8.24
C PRO A 87 -2.89 10.15 -8.50
N GLY A 88 -2.86 10.98 -7.45
CA GLY A 88 -3.43 12.34 -7.47
C GLY A 88 -4.96 12.41 -7.64
N GLY A 89 -5.67 11.29 -7.56
CA GLY A 89 -7.14 11.22 -7.70
C GLY A 89 -7.68 11.45 -9.13
N VAL A 90 -6.82 11.46 -10.17
CA VAL A 90 -7.22 11.80 -11.56
C VAL A 90 -7.27 10.58 -12.48
N LEU A 91 -6.45 9.56 -12.23
CA LEU A 91 -6.28 8.38 -13.08
C LEU A 91 -6.26 7.11 -12.23
N PRO A 92 -7.33 6.29 -12.24
CA PRO A 92 -7.30 4.96 -11.67
C PRO A 92 -6.23 4.10 -12.36
N THR A 93 -5.36 3.45 -11.60
CA THR A 93 -4.39 2.47 -12.13
C THR A 93 -5.01 1.08 -12.29
N ALA A 94 -6.07 0.79 -11.51
CA ALA A 94 -6.91 -0.39 -11.60
C ALA A 94 -8.40 0.02 -11.68
N PRO A 95 -8.87 0.49 -12.85
CA PRO A 95 -10.28 0.75 -13.07
C PRO A 95 -11.08 -0.57 -13.08
N GLN A 96 -12.31 -0.53 -12.55
CA GLN A 96 -13.30 -1.59 -12.78
C GLN A 96 -14.63 -0.98 -13.21
N SER A 97 -15.37 -1.72 -14.01
CA SER A 97 -16.76 -1.40 -14.37
C SER A 97 -17.69 -2.43 -13.73
N PHE A 98 -18.81 -1.96 -13.19
CA PHE A 98 -19.86 -2.80 -12.60
C PHE A 98 -21.21 -2.45 -13.22
N ASP A 99 -22.00 -3.46 -13.56
CA ASP A 99 -23.44 -3.28 -13.75
C ASP A 99 -24.10 -3.28 -12.37
N VAL A 100 -25.01 -2.33 -12.15
CA VAL A 100 -25.63 -2.07 -10.85
C VAL A 100 -27.12 -2.41 -10.92
N PHE A 101 -27.56 -3.21 -9.96
CA PHE A 101 -28.94 -3.65 -9.82
C PHE A 101 -29.52 -3.22 -8.47
N GLY A 102 -30.82 -2.90 -8.47
CA GLY A 102 -31.58 -2.64 -7.25
C GLY A 102 -31.93 -3.94 -6.52
N ALA A 103 -32.39 -3.82 -5.27
CA ALA A 103 -32.75 -4.96 -4.42
C ALA A 103 -33.91 -5.85 -4.94
N ASP A 104 -34.57 -5.47 -6.04
CA ASP A 104 -35.56 -6.28 -6.75
C ASP A 104 -35.01 -6.96 -8.03
N GLY A 105 -33.70 -6.82 -8.28
CA GLY A 105 -32.99 -7.34 -9.46
C GLY A 105 -33.16 -6.51 -10.73
N THR A 106 -33.74 -5.30 -10.66
CA THR A 106 -33.79 -4.39 -11.81
C THR A 106 -32.45 -3.73 -12.06
N SER A 107 -32.01 -3.68 -13.32
CA SER A 107 -30.80 -2.93 -13.71
C SER A 107 -31.07 -1.43 -13.59
N LEU A 108 -30.18 -0.73 -12.88
CA LEU A 108 -30.23 0.71 -12.64
C LEU A 108 -29.29 1.47 -13.60
N GLY A 109 -28.26 0.79 -14.09
CA GLY A 109 -27.21 1.32 -14.96
C GLY A 109 -25.89 0.63 -14.68
N SER A 110 -24.79 1.31 -15.02
CA SER A 110 -23.42 0.89 -14.72
C SER A 110 -22.66 1.99 -13.97
N ILE A 111 -21.61 1.60 -13.25
CA ILE A 111 -20.63 2.53 -12.66
C ILE A 111 -19.22 2.16 -13.13
N ASP A 112 -18.35 3.15 -13.17
CA ASP A 112 -16.91 2.96 -13.19
C ASP A 112 -16.34 3.29 -11.79
N SER A 113 -15.25 2.63 -11.42
CA SER A 113 -14.59 2.81 -10.13
C SER A 113 -13.08 2.78 -10.23
N SER A 114 -12.42 3.29 -9.18
CA SER A 114 -11.02 3.03 -8.87
C SER A 114 -10.96 1.97 -7.78
N VAL A 115 -10.26 0.86 -8.02
CA VAL A 115 -10.15 -0.24 -7.06
C VAL A 115 -8.77 -0.28 -6.42
N VAL A 116 -8.74 -0.58 -5.12
CA VAL A 116 -7.55 -0.89 -4.34
C VAL A 116 -7.72 -2.29 -3.78
N VAL A 117 -6.76 -3.17 -4.04
CA VAL A 117 -6.70 -4.49 -3.42
C VAL A 117 -5.53 -4.47 -2.44
N THR A 118 -5.81 -4.80 -1.18
CA THR A 118 -4.79 -4.85 -0.13
C THR A 118 -4.74 -6.26 0.44
N ASN A 119 -3.58 -6.89 0.47
CA ASN A 119 -3.36 -8.06 1.31
C ASN A 119 -2.68 -7.62 2.61
N LEU A 120 -3.23 -8.02 3.75
CA LEU A 120 -2.69 -7.72 5.08
C LEU A 120 -2.62 -9.01 5.90
N ALA A 121 -1.40 -9.49 6.14
CA ALA A 121 -1.09 -10.72 6.86
C ALA A 121 -1.83 -11.97 6.33
N GLY A 122 -2.02 -12.06 5.01
CA GLY A 122 -2.75 -13.14 4.34
C GLY A 122 -4.26 -12.92 4.18
N PHE A 123 -4.83 -11.85 4.77
CA PHE A 123 -6.22 -11.48 4.58
C PHE A 123 -6.39 -10.51 3.40
N THR A 124 -7.42 -10.71 2.59
CA THR A 124 -7.66 -9.90 1.39
C THR A 124 -8.71 -8.83 1.67
N ASN A 125 -8.37 -7.61 1.30
CA ASN A 125 -9.26 -6.46 1.25
C ASN A 125 -9.54 -6.06 -0.20
N THR A 126 -10.75 -5.57 -0.47
CA THR A 126 -11.05 -4.87 -1.72
C THR A 126 -11.86 -3.63 -1.42
N GLU A 127 -11.27 -2.48 -1.72
CA GLU A 127 -11.87 -1.16 -1.63
C GLU A 127 -12.13 -0.66 -3.05
N PHE A 128 -13.30 -0.08 -3.31
CA PHE A 128 -13.60 0.60 -4.56
C PHE A 128 -14.29 1.95 -4.34
N THR A 129 -13.77 2.97 -5.02
CA THR A 129 -14.33 4.33 -5.04
C THR A 129 -15.03 4.56 -6.36
N VAL A 130 -16.32 4.92 -6.33
CA VAL A 130 -17.12 5.21 -7.54
C VAL A 130 -16.58 6.47 -8.22
N THR A 131 -16.16 6.37 -9.49
CA THR A 131 -15.57 7.48 -10.26
C THR A 131 -16.51 8.06 -11.32
N ASP A 132 -17.39 7.24 -11.91
CA ASP A 132 -18.46 7.69 -12.80
C ASP A 132 -19.71 6.79 -12.69
N ALA A 133 -20.87 7.30 -13.12
CA ALA A 133 -22.15 6.61 -13.01
C ALA A 133 -23.05 6.87 -14.25
N THR A 134 -23.36 5.82 -14.99
CA THR A 134 -24.20 5.87 -16.20
C THR A 134 -25.52 5.14 -15.97
N ALA A 135 -26.62 5.88 -15.88
CA ALA A 135 -27.96 5.31 -15.71
C ALA A 135 -28.42 4.50 -16.94
N ALA A 136 -29.23 3.47 -16.70
CA ALA A 136 -29.93 2.74 -17.76
C ALA A 136 -30.93 3.65 -18.52
N ASP A 137 -31.31 3.27 -19.75
CA ASP A 137 -32.14 4.08 -20.66
C ASP A 137 -33.45 4.64 -20.05
N ASP A 138 -34.06 3.91 -19.10
CA ASP A 138 -35.30 4.27 -18.40
C ASP A 138 -35.08 4.64 -16.91
N GLY A 139 -33.83 4.69 -16.43
CA GLY A 139 -33.44 4.95 -15.03
C GLY A 139 -33.01 6.40 -14.75
N SER A 140 -32.63 6.69 -13.50
CA SER A 140 -32.02 7.96 -13.10
C SER A 140 -30.64 7.75 -12.49
N ALA A 141 -29.70 8.67 -12.75
CA ALA A 141 -28.38 8.65 -12.10
C ALA A 141 -28.46 8.85 -10.56
N THR A 142 -29.60 9.35 -10.06
CA THR A 142 -29.89 9.41 -8.61
C THR A 142 -30.21 8.05 -7.98
N ASP A 143 -30.48 7.04 -8.81
CA ASP A 143 -30.82 5.70 -8.37
C ASP A 143 -29.55 4.81 -8.31
N LEU A 144 -28.41 5.30 -8.79
CA LEU A 144 -27.09 4.69 -8.69
C LEU A 144 -26.33 5.17 -7.43
N PRO A 145 -25.28 4.46 -7.01
CA PRO A 145 -24.28 4.95 -6.06
C PRO A 145 -23.78 6.37 -6.40
N VAL A 146 -23.60 7.20 -5.37
CA VAL A 146 -23.11 8.57 -5.54
C VAL A 146 -21.62 8.54 -5.93
N VAL A 147 -21.22 9.29 -6.95
CA VAL A 147 -19.79 9.43 -7.32
C VAL A 147 -18.99 9.95 -6.12
N GLY A 148 -17.85 9.30 -5.85
CA GLY A 148 -17.03 9.49 -4.66
C GLY A 148 -17.40 8.57 -3.49
N SER A 149 -18.47 7.77 -3.57
CA SER A 149 -18.76 6.76 -2.53
C SER A 149 -17.69 5.67 -2.52
N VAL A 150 -17.29 5.24 -1.32
CA VAL A 150 -16.31 4.18 -1.08
C VAL A 150 -17.02 2.96 -0.53
N TYR A 151 -16.72 1.80 -1.09
CA TYR A 151 -17.20 0.49 -0.65
C TYR A 151 -15.98 -0.38 -0.37
N ASP A 152 -15.90 -0.98 0.81
CA ASP A 152 -14.77 -1.79 1.24
C ASP A 152 -15.25 -3.12 1.83
N VAL A 153 -14.54 -4.20 1.49
CA VAL A 153 -14.71 -5.52 2.11
C VAL A 153 -13.35 -6.08 2.54
N PHE A 154 -13.13 -6.11 3.85
CA PHE A 154 -11.98 -6.74 4.49
C PHE A 154 -12.32 -8.18 4.91
N ASN A 155 -11.87 -9.18 4.14
CA ASN A 155 -12.20 -10.59 4.38
C ASN A 155 -11.20 -11.26 5.32
N LEU A 156 -11.69 -11.63 6.51
CA LEU A 156 -10.93 -12.28 7.58
C LEU A 156 -10.97 -13.82 7.49
N GLY A 157 -11.54 -14.35 6.41
CA GLY A 157 -11.72 -15.77 6.17
C GLY A 157 -12.79 -16.42 7.04
N GLY A 158 -13.13 -17.67 6.73
CA GLY A 158 -14.05 -18.48 7.55
C GLY A 158 -15.48 -17.92 7.69
N GLY A 159 -15.90 -17.01 6.79
CA GLY A 159 -17.18 -16.31 6.84
C GLY A 159 -17.21 -15.10 7.79
N PHE A 160 -16.04 -14.57 8.14
CA PHE A 160 -15.89 -13.28 8.82
C PHE A 160 -15.40 -12.23 7.83
N ALA A 161 -16.05 -11.06 7.80
CA ALA A 161 -15.57 -9.91 7.04
C ALA A 161 -16.01 -8.60 7.70
N ASN A 162 -15.26 -7.55 7.48
CA ASN A 162 -15.74 -6.18 7.69
C ASN A 162 -16.28 -5.65 6.36
N VAL A 163 -17.47 -5.06 6.36
CA VAL A 163 -18.07 -4.44 5.16
C VAL A 163 -18.38 -3.00 5.48
N TYR A 164 -17.61 -2.10 4.87
CA TYR A 164 -17.66 -0.66 5.12
C TYR A 164 -18.20 0.07 3.88
N VAL A 165 -19.05 1.07 4.11
CA VAL A 165 -19.64 1.93 3.07
C VAL A 165 -19.62 3.37 3.54
N ALA A 166 -19.06 4.24 2.71
CA ALA A 166 -18.96 5.68 2.93
C ALA A 166 -19.54 6.45 1.74
N THR A 167 -20.33 7.48 2.01
CA THR A 167 -20.83 8.41 0.99
C THR A 167 -20.32 9.83 1.25
N PRO A 168 -19.95 10.59 0.20
CA PRO A 168 -19.30 11.89 0.37
C PRO A 168 -20.30 13.02 0.70
N GLY A 169 -19.80 14.07 1.37
CA GLY A 169 -20.49 15.36 1.52
C GLY A 169 -21.12 15.63 2.90
N GLU A 170 -21.78 16.79 3.04
CA GLU A 170 -22.28 17.30 4.34
C GLU A 170 -23.34 16.40 5.00
N ASP A 171 -24.16 15.70 4.19
CA ASP A 171 -25.11 14.66 4.63
C ASP A 171 -24.54 13.23 4.43
N GLY A 172 -23.21 13.10 4.29
CA GLY A 172 -22.51 11.84 4.08
C GLY A 172 -22.75 10.82 5.18
N THR A 173 -22.81 9.55 4.81
CA THR A 173 -23.13 8.44 5.72
C THR A 173 -22.03 7.40 5.74
N VAL A 174 -21.56 7.07 6.94
CA VAL A 174 -20.70 5.93 7.19
C VAL A 174 -21.54 4.78 7.74
N THR A 175 -21.49 3.64 7.07
CA THR A 175 -22.05 2.36 7.54
C THR A 175 -20.92 1.35 7.63
N ASP A 176 -20.77 0.70 8.78
CA ASP A 176 -19.78 -0.35 9.00
C ASP A 176 -20.44 -1.60 9.58
N THR A 177 -20.23 -2.75 8.95
CA THR A 177 -20.92 -4.00 9.27
C THR A 177 -19.93 -5.15 9.37
N PHE A 178 -19.74 -5.67 10.58
CA PHE A 178 -18.97 -6.89 10.79
C PHE A 178 -19.85 -8.12 10.57
N VAL A 179 -19.61 -8.81 9.45
CA VAL A 179 -20.27 -10.04 9.03
C VAL A 179 -19.66 -11.23 9.78
N THR A 180 -20.50 -12.14 10.25
CA THR A 180 -20.06 -13.42 10.86
C THR A 180 -20.94 -14.57 10.39
N PRO A 181 -20.50 -15.85 10.50
CA PRO A 181 -21.29 -17.02 10.13
C PRO A 181 -22.60 -17.22 10.94
N TRP A 182 -22.86 -16.37 11.92
CA TRP A 182 -24.04 -16.42 12.80
C TRP A 182 -24.91 -15.16 12.74
N GLY A 183 -24.60 -14.24 11.81
CA GLY A 183 -25.26 -12.95 11.61
C GLY A 183 -24.32 -11.77 11.77
N SER A 184 -24.72 -10.64 11.19
CA SER A 184 -23.90 -9.41 11.14
C SER A 184 -24.15 -8.48 12.32
N MET A 185 -23.16 -7.64 12.64
CA MET A 185 -23.20 -6.63 13.68
C MET A 185 -22.89 -5.24 13.10
N ASP A 186 -23.73 -4.26 13.43
CA ASP A 186 -23.52 -2.85 13.08
C ASP A 186 -22.42 -2.25 13.99
N LEU A 187 -21.34 -1.81 13.34
CA LEU A 187 -20.18 -1.14 13.95
C LEU A 187 -20.10 0.34 13.57
N SER A 188 -21.04 0.87 12.78
CA SER A 188 -21.01 2.23 12.21
C SER A 188 -20.74 3.31 13.27
N SER A 189 -21.28 3.15 14.48
CA SER A 189 -21.06 4.08 15.61
C SER A 189 -19.62 4.16 16.12
N MET A 190 -18.76 3.17 15.83
CA MET A 190 -17.33 3.17 16.14
C MET A 190 -16.51 3.96 15.13
N PHE A 191 -16.96 4.00 13.87
CA PHE A 191 -16.23 4.59 12.74
C PHE A 191 -16.92 5.83 12.14
N ALA A 192 -17.99 6.34 12.75
CA ALA A 192 -18.73 7.51 12.28
C ALA A 192 -17.90 8.82 12.17
N GLY A 193 -16.69 8.86 12.72
CA GLY A 193 -15.72 9.95 12.54
C GLY A 193 -14.67 9.71 11.45
N ILE A 194 -14.75 8.58 10.73
CA ILE A 194 -13.86 8.20 9.63
C ILE A 194 -14.75 8.01 8.40
N ASN A 195 -14.82 9.02 7.54
CA ASN A 195 -15.52 8.92 6.25
C ASN A 195 -14.47 8.82 5.13
N ALA A 196 -14.22 7.61 4.60
CA ALA A 196 -13.21 7.40 3.57
C ALA A 196 -13.56 8.07 2.22
N ALA A 197 -14.82 8.47 2.03
CA ALA A 197 -15.28 9.25 0.87
C ALA A 197 -14.94 10.75 0.97
N ASP A 198 -14.58 11.26 2.15
CA ASP A 198 -14.13 12.63 2.34
C ASP A 198 -12.60 12.73 2.22
N PRO A 199 -12.04 13.84 1.70
CA PRO A 199 -10.59 14.03 1.62
C PRO A 199 -9.93 14.03 3.00
N LEU A 200 -8.70 13.51 3.07
CA LEU A 200 -7.85 13.54 4.25
C LEU A 200 -7.47 14.99 4.61
N GLN A 201 -7.44 15.30 5.90
CA GLN A 201 -7.16 16.64 6.43
C GLN A 201 -5.78 16.67 7.11
N PRO A 202 -4.74 17.23 6.47
CA PRO A 202 -3.38 17.20 7.04
C PRO A 202 -3.27 17.98 8.36
N GLY A 203 -4.12 19.01 8.56
CA GLY A 203 -4.13 19.82 9.77
C GLY A 203 -4.49 19.07 11.06
N ASP A 204 -5.25 17.97 10.96
CA ASP A 204 -5.68 17.19 12.13
C ASP A 204 -4.49 16.62 12.91
N ALA A 205 -3.40 16.27 12.22
CA ALA A 205 -2.15 15.80 12.82
C ALA A 205 -1.52 16.83 13.76
N PHE A 206 -1.61 18.12 13.41
CA PHE A 206 -0.92 19.21 14.12
C PHE A 206 -1.78 19.90 15.19
N SER A 207 -3.04 19.48 15.38
CA SER A 207 -4.00 20.09 16.32
C SER A 207 -3.48 20.25 17.77
N ALA A 208 -2.65 19.32 18.28
CA ALA A 208 -2.04 19.44 19.60
C ALA A 208 -0.89 20.48 19.67
N LEU A 209 -0.32 20.85 18.53
CA LEU A 209 0.82 21.78 18.39
C LEU A 209 0.39 23.22 18.08
N GLN A 210 -0.85 23.44 17.64
CA GLN A 210 -1.43 24.78 17.44
C GLN A 210 -1.35 25.65 18.71
N ALA A 211 -1.58 25.06 19.90
CA ALA A 211 -1.48 25.78 21.17
C ALA A 211 -0.05 26.25 21.53
N GLY A 212 0.98 25.75 20.82
CA GLY A 212 2.37 26.21 20.92
C GLY A 212 2.76 27.24 19.87
N ALA A 213 1.92 27.46 18.85
CA ALA A 213 2.18 28.43 17.79
C ALA A 213 2.13 29.87 18.30
N SER A 214 2.83 30.75 17.59
CA SER A 214 2.77 32.18 17.81
C SER A 214 3.28 32.94 16.59
N GLY A 215 2.53 33.94 16.15
CA GLY A 215 2.55 34.32 14.73
C GLY A 215 1.73 33.34 13.89
N GLY A 216 1.57 33.64 12.60
CA GLY A 216 0.63 32.94 11.72
C GLY A 216 -0.85 33.29 11.99
N GLY A 217 -1.76 32.58 11.32
CA GLY A 217 -3.19 32.62 11.61
C GLY A 217 -3.68 31.35 12.35
N ASP A 218 -4.93 30.95 12.08
CA ASP A 218 -5.67 30.03 12.96
C ASP A 218 -5.19 28.56 12.85
N ASP A 219 -4.57 28.17 11.73
CA ASP A 219 -4.06 26.81 11.48
C ASP A 219 -2.55 26.65 11.76
N ALA A 220 -1.88 27.71 12.24
CA ALA A 220 -0.45 27.69 12.54
C ALA A 220 -0.09 26.74 13.70
N PHE A 221 1.07 26.08 13.61
CA PHE A 221 1.56 25.12 14.61
C PHE A 221 3.06 25.28 14.86
N ALA A 222 3.51 24.96 16.09
CA ALA A 222 4.91 25.01 16.46
C ALA A 222 5.59 23.63 16.36
N ILE A 223 6.66 23.53 15.56
CA ILE A 223 7.43 22.31 15.34
C ILE A 223 8.91 22.63 15.09
N GLY A 224 9.84 21.79 15.55
CA GLY A 224 11.28 21.98 15.30
C GLY A 224 11.90 23.29 15.81
N GLY A 225 11.21 24.04 16.67
CA GLY A 225 11.63 25.38 17.12
C GLY A 225 11.20 26.55 16.20
N LEU A 226 10.39 26.26 15.17
CA LEU A 226 9.74 27.22 14.29
C LEU A 226 8.22 27.22 14.52
N THR A 227 7.53 28.25 14.03
CA THR A 227 6.08 28.18 13.77
C THR A 227 5.87 28.11 12.26
N LEU A 228 5.13 27.09 11.82
CA LEU A 228 4.73 26.88 10.44
C LEU A 228 3.25 27.23 10.30
N ASP A 229 2.93 27.97 9.25
CA ASP A 229 1.64 28.63 9.06
C ASP A 229 1.14 28.33 7.64
N PRO A 230 0.21 27.36 7.47
CA PRO A 230 -0.16 26.80 6.17
C PRO A 230 -0.99 27.78 5.35
N PHE A 231 -0.71 27.87 4.06
CA PHE A 231 -1.58 28.56 3.11
C PHE A 231 -1.59 27.87 1.74
N THR A 232 -2.65 28.11 0.96
CA THR A 232 -2.79 27.62 -0.42
C THR A 232 -2.94 28.77 -1.39
N GLY A 233 -2.47 28.61 -2.63
CA GLY A 233 -2.52 29.67 -3.65
C GLY A 233 -1.41 30.72 -3.49
N THR A 234 -1.52 31.83 -4.23
CA THR A 234 -0.43 32.83 -4.31
C THR A 234 -0.92 34.28 -4.27
N GLY A 235 -0.11 35.16 -3.68
CA GLY A 235 -0.36 36.61 -3.64
C GLY A 235 -1.72 36.97 -3.02
N ASP A 236 -2.46 37.88 -3.66
CA ASP A 236 -3.80 38.30 -3.23
C ASP A 236 -4.86 37.17 -3.26
N SER A 237 -4.51 35.98 -3.77
CA SER A 237 -5.37 34.78 -3.78
C SER A 237 -4.95 33.69 -2.78
N ALA A 238 -3.97 33.98 -1.92
CA ALA A 238 -3.61 33.07 -0.84
C ALA A 238 -4.80 32.86 0.11
N GLN A 239 -5.07 31.60 0.46
CA GLN A 239 -6.05 31.21 1.46
C GLN A 239 -5.33 30.55 2.64
N GLU A 240 -5.67 31.00 3.84
CA GLU A 240 -5.26 30.39 5.11
C GLU A 240 -5.65 28.90 5.15
N GLY A 241 -4.78 28.07 5.74
CA GLY A 241 -5.08 26.69 6.06
C GLY A 241 -4.47 25.64 5.13
N PHE A 242 -4.69 24.38 5.49
CA PHE A 242 -4.18 23.22 4.76
C PHE A 242 -5.01 22.90 3.50
N ALA A 243 -4.33 22.41 2.46
CA ALA A 243 -4.99 21.76 1.33
C ALA A 243 -5.49 20.37 1.74
N PRO A 244 -6.79 20.04 1.53
CA PRO A 244 -7.28 18.67 1.67
C PRO A 244 -6.63 17.73 0.64
N ILE A 245 -6.38 16.48 1.02
CA ILE A 245 -5.68 15.49 0.20
C ILE A 245 -6.61 14.32 -0.13
N THR A 246 -6.78 14.03 -1.42
CA THR A 246 -7.50 12.83 -1.88
C THR A 246 -6.70 11.58 -1.48
N ALA A 247 -7.37 10.58 -0.91
CA ALA A 247 -6.75 9.29 -0.65
C ALA A 247 -6.35 8.61 -1.99
N LEU A 248 -5.15 8.05 -2.04
CA LEU A 248 -4.69 7.20 -3.14
C LEU A 248 -5.28 5.79 -3.04
N GLY A 249 -5.49 5.31 -1.81
CA GLY A 249 -6.10 4.02 -1.47
C GLY A 249 -5.83 3.58 -0.04
N GLY A 250 -6.42 2.45 0.36
CA GLY A 250 -6.08 1.78 1.62
C GLY A 250 -6.87 0.51 1.91
N ALA A 251 -7.51 0.50 3.08
CA ALA A 251 -8.42 -0.52 3.56
C ALA A 251 -9.32 0.12 4.63
N ALA A 252 -10.39 0.79 4.20
CA ALA A 252 -11.29 1.51 5.10
C ALA A 252 -12.03 0.58 6.08
N PRO A 253 -12.32 1.01 7.33
CA PRO A 253 -11.94 2.27 7.97
C PRO A 253 -10.55 2.22 8.65
N PHE A 254 -9.75 1.18 8.41
CA PHE A 254 -8.53 0.91 9.18
C PHE A 254 -7.30 1.66 8.68
N LEU A 255 -7.18 1.84 7.36
CA LEU A 255 -6.06 2.51 6.70
C LEU A 255 -6.56 3.36 5.54
N ALA A 256 -6.13 4.61 5.46
CA ALA A 256 -6.21 5.43 4.25
C ALA A 256 -4.90 6.18 4.06
N ILE A 257 -4.33 6.10 2.85
CA ILE A 257 -3.07 6.76 2.48
C ILE A 257 -3.38 7.82 1.43
N GLY A 258 -2.85 9.03 1.60
CA GLY A 258 -2.89 10.12 0.62
C GLY A 258 -1.55 10.85 0.55
N GLY A 259 -1.36 11.64 -0.51
CA GLY A 259 -0.07 12.28 -0.79
C GLY A 259 0.78 11.41 -1.71
N ALA A 260 1.92 10.96 -1.22
CA ALA A 260 2.96 10.19 -1.88
C ALA A 260 3.86 10.98 -2.84
N SER A 261 5.01 10.38 -3.17
CA SER A 261 6.04 10.96 -4.06
C SER A 261 6.59 9.95 -5.07
N LEU A 262 6.89 10.45 -6.28
CA LEU A 262 7.48 9.69 -7.37
C LEU A 262 8.98 10.00 -7.47
N GLY A 263 9.78 9.23 -6.74
CA GLY A 263 11.22 9.47 -6.56
C GLY A 263 11.52 10.37 -5.36
N ASP A 264 12.70 10.98 -5.33
CA ASP A 264 13.19 11.77 -4.19
C ASP A 264 12.21 12.91 -3.78
N PRO A 265 11.58 12.85 -2.59
CA PRO A 265 10.60 13.84 -2.16
C PRO A 265 11.20 15.20 -1.75
N SER A 266 12.53 15.34 -1.67
CA SER A 266 13.16 16.65 -1.47
C SER A 266 13.19 17.52 -2.74
N HIS A 267 12.87 16.94 -3.90
CA HIS A 267 12.81 17.69 -5.16
C HIS A 267 11.39 18.20 -5.44
N HIS A 268 11.25 19.52 -5.56
CA HIS A 268 9.97 20.17 -5.88
C HIS A 268 9.36 19.63 -7.19
N GLY A 269 8.14 19.09 -7.09
CA GLY A 269 7.40 18.49 -8.19
C GLY A 269 7.38 16.96 -8.23
N ASN A 270 8.13 16.28 -7.36
CA ASN A 270 8.06 14.82 -7.22
C ASN A 270 6.91 14.36 -6.30
N GLY A 271 6.49 15.20 -5.34
CA GLY A 271 5.31 14.95 -4.51
C GLY A 271 4.00 15.12 -5.29
N LEU A 272 3.05 14.20 -5.10
CA LEU A 272 1.71 14.25 -5.69
C LEU A 272 0.77 15.22 -4.96
N ALA A 273 1.05 15.51 -3.68
CA ALA A 273 0.46 16.60 -2.92
C ALA A 273 1.56 17.54 -2.42
N SER A 274 1.26 18.84 -2.36
CA SER A 274 2.16 19.84 -1.80
C SER A 274 1.41 20.90 -1.00
N GLN A 275 2.14 21.53 -0.08
CA GLN A 275 1.63 22.57 0.82
C GLN A 275 2.67 23.67 0.95
N ASP A 276 2.21 24.93 0.89
CA ASP A 276 3.04 26.09 1.18
C ASP A 276 2.85 26.52 2.64
N PHE A 277 3.93 27.00 3.27
CA PHE A 277 3.92 27.55 4.63
C PHE A 277 4.66 28.87 4.72
N ASN A 278 4.12 29.81 5.50
CA ASN A 278 4.91 30.90 6.06
C ASN A 278 5.73 30.35 7.23
N VAL A 279 7.01 30.72 7.31
CA VAL A 279 7.91 30.28 8.38
C VAL A 279 8.18 31.45 9.33
N PHE A 280 7.89 31.25 10.61
CA PHE A 280 8.14 32.21 11.68
C PHE A 280 9.20 31.69 12.67
N SER A 281 10.03 32.62 13.15
CA SER A 281 11.03 32.38 14.20
C SER A 281 10.69 33.17 15.47
N GLY A 282 11.04 32.62 16.64
CA GLY A 282 10.74 33.21 17.95
C GLY A 282 9.43 32.67 18.55
N THR A 283 8.97 33.29 19.65
CA THR A 283 7.71 32.93 20.32
C THR A 283 6.93 34.15 20.81
N GLY A 284 5.61 34.01 20.91
CA GLY A 284 4.68 35.06 21.34
C GLY A 284 4.55 36.20 20.33
N ASP A 285 4.24 37.41 20.83
CA ASP A 285 4.12 38.64 20.04
C ASP A 285 5.43 39.06 19.32
N ASP A 286 6.57 38.44 19.69
CA ASP A 286 7.90 38.69 19.09
C ASP A 286 8.19 37.78 17.87
N ALA A 287 7.25 36.89 17.49
CA ALA A 287 7.40 36.00 16.35
C ALA A 287 7.58 36.77 15.03
N THR A 288 8.65 36.47 14.31
CA THR A 288 9.04 37.18 13.08
C THR A 288 9.05 36.21 11.90
N GLN A 289 8.29 36.53 10.84
CA GLN A 289 8.34 35.79 9.57
C GLN A 289 9.74 35.90 8.95
N ILE A 290 10.35 34.77 8.61
CA ILE A 290 11.70 34.69 8.02
C ILE A 290 11.67 34.30 6.52
N GLY A 291 10.56 33.75 6.03
CA GLY A 291 10.36 33.40 4.62
C GLY A 291 9.17 32.47 4.43
N THR A 292 9.20 31.69 3.35
CA THR A 292 8.24 30.62 3.06
C THR A 292 8.94 29.35 2.64
N ILE A 293 8.27 28.19 2.80
CA ILE A 293 8.71 26.90 2.28
C ILE A 293 7.58 26.23 1.51
N ASN A 294 7.93 25.40 0.54
CA ASN A 294 7.04 24.38 -0.03
C ASN A 294 7.43 23.01 0.55
N THR A 295 6.45 22.13 0.73
CA THR A 295 6.68 20.74 1.15
C THR A 295 5.90 19.77 0.29
N ALA A 296 6.48 18.60 0.00
CA ALA A 296 5.69 17.42 -0.32
C ALA A 296 4.96 16.95 0.95
N VAL A 297 3.73 16.45 0.81
CA VAL A 297 2.87 16.09 1.95
C VAL A 297 2.36 14.66 1.80
N ASP A 298 2.60 13.83 2.82
CA ASP A 298 1.99 12.52 2.97
C ASP A 298 1.03 12.54 4.17
N VAL A 299 -0.16 11.96 4.01
CA VAL A 299 -1.15 11.83 5.08
C VAL A 299 -1.57 10.38 5.17
N THR A 300 -1.47 9.81 6.37
CA THR A 300 -1.96 8.45 6.64
C THR A 300 -2.97 8.51 7.78
N ASN A 301 -4.19 8.04 7.55
CA ASN A 301 -5.12 7.73 8.62
C ASN A 301 -4.98 6.26 8.99
N LEU A 302 -4.61 5.97 10.24
CA LEU A 302 -4.48 4.62 10.78
C LEU A 302 -5.41 4.46 11.99
N LEU A 303 -6.47 3.67 11.83
CA LEU A 303 -7.48 3.40 12.88
C LEU A 303 -8.15 4.66 13.43
N GLY A 304 -8.30 5.72 12.61
CA GLY A 304 -8.85 7.01 13.01
C GLY A 304 -7.84 7.99 13.60
N MET A 305 -6.55 7.63 13.64
CA MET A 305 -5.46 8.51 14.05
C MET A 305 -4.76 9.05 12.81
N THR A 306 -4.63 10.37 12.71
CA THR A 306 -4.06 11.04 11.53
C THR A 306 -2.57 11.29 11.74
N ASN A 307 -1.77 10.80 10.79
CA ASN A 307 -0.39 11.19 10.58
C ASN A 307 -0.29 12.24 9.48
N THR A 308 0.63 13.19 9.59
CA THR A 308 1.04 14.01 8.45
C THR A 308 2.55 14.23 8.45
N GLN A 309 3.17 13.81 7.36
CA GLN A 309 4.57 14.04 7.06
C GLN A 309 4.70 15.19 6.06
N LEU A 310 5.61 16.11 6.33
CA LEU A 310 5.99 17.23 5.48
C LEU A 310 7.47 17.09 5.14
N VAL A 311 7.81 16.93 3.86
CA VAL A 311 9.19 16.95 3.37
C VAL A 311 9.45 18.27 2.66
N VAL A 312 10.36 19.09 3.17
CA VAL A 312 10.70 20.39 2.56
C VAL A 312 11.32 20.18 1.18
N THR A 313 10.75 20.83 0.16
CA THR A 313 11.19 20.73 -1.24
C THR A 313 11.98 21.95 -1.71
N ASP A 314 11.55 23.15 -1.30
CA ASP A 314 12.18 24.42 -1.63
C ASP A 314 11.82 25.50 -0.59
N GLY A 315 12.60 26.57 -0.53
CA GLY A 315 12.41 27.69 0.37
C GLY A 315 12.63 29.04 -0.32
N SER A 316 11.73 30.00 -0.10
CA SER A 316 11.91 31.36 -0.62
C SER A 316 12.54 32.27 0.45
N ASP A 317 13.80 32.64 0.21
CA ASP A 317 14.64 33.36 1.16
C ASP A 317 14.16 34.79 1.46
N THR A 318 14.01 35.10 2.76
CA THR A 318 14.23 36.48 3.27
C THR A 318 15.09 36.57 4.54
N GLY A 319 15.49 35.47 5.18
CA GLY A 319 16.32 35.50 6.39
C GLY A 319 16.96 34.15 6.77
N ASP A 320 17.99 34.21 7.62
CA ASP A 320 18.67 33.02 8.16
C ASP A 320 17.70 32.15 8.97
N GLY A 321 17.79 30.82 8.83
CA GLY A 321 17.03 29.85 9.64
C GLY A 321 15.84 29.17 8.93
N ILE A 322 15.68 29.36 7.62
CA ILE A 322 14.74 28.58 6.80
C ILE A 322 15.18 27.10 6.78
N PRO A 323 14.23 26.14 6.92
CA PRO A 323 14.52 24.71 6.77
C PRO A 323 15.14 24.36 5.42
N ALA A 324 16.13 23.47 5.41
CA ALA A 324 16.75 23.01 4.17
C ALA A 324 15.86 21.99 3.44
N ALA A 325 15.94 21.93 2.11
CA ALA A 325 15.30 20.87 1.32
C ALA A 325 15.76 19.49 1.78
N GLY A 326 14.81 18.55 1.96
CA GLY A 326 15.01 17.25 2.61
C GLY A 326 14.83 17.27 4.14
N THR A 327 14.48 18.40 4.75
CA THR A 327 14.03 18.41 6.16
C THR A 327 12.65 17.77 6.26
N ILE A 328 12.50 16.83 7.21
CA ILE A 328 11.23 16.15 7.49
C ILE A 328 10.63 16.72 8.78
N TYR A 329 9.34 17.03 8.74
CA TYR A 329 8.49 17.27 9.89
C TYR A 329 7.32 16.29 9.85
N ASP A 330 7.23 15.39 10.82
CA ASP A 330 6.13 14.42 10.94
C ASP A 330 5.40 14.60 12.28
N ALA A 331 4.07 14.52 12.25
CA ALA A 331 3.24 14.46 13.43
C ALA A 331 2.20 13.32 13.33
N PHE A 332 2.24 12.40 14.30
CA PHE A 332 1.21 11.36 14.48
C PHE A 332 0.28 11.73 15.64
N ASN A 333 -0.99 12.03 15.37
CA ASN A 333 -1.97 12.42 16.38
C ASN A 333 -2.79 11.22 16.89
N PHE A 334 -2.56 10.83 18.15
CA PHE A 334 -3.32 9.78 18.85
C PHE A 334 -4.65 10.28 19.45
N GLY A 335 -4.96 11.56 19.28
CA GLY A 335 -6.12 12.23 19.89
C GLY A 335 -5.89 12.62 21.35
N GLY A 336 -6.84 13.38 21.92
CA GLY A 336 -6.81 13.77 23.34
C GLY A 336 -5.62 14.65 23.77
N GLY A 337 -4.90 15.24 22.81
CA GLY A 337 -3.68 16.02 23.05
C GLY A 337 -2.39 15.16 23.18
N PHE A 338 -2.43 13.92 22.71
CA PHE A 338 -1.25 13.05 22.57
C PHE A 338 -0.79 13.02 21.11
N THR A 339 0.44 13.45 20.85
CA THR A 339 1.01 13.51 19.50
C THR A 339 2.47 13.07 19.54
N ASN A 340 2.88 12.16 18.66
CA ASN A 340 4.30 11.94 18.39
C ASN A 340 4.77 12.95 17.34
N VAL A 341 5.95 13.52 17.54
CA VAL A 341 6.53 14.53 16.65
C VAL A 341 7.93 14.10 16.28
N TYR A 342 8.14 13.74 15.03
CA TYR A 342 9.44 13.37 14.49
C TYR A 342 9.97 14.50 13.59
N VAL A 343 11.23 14.86 13.76
CA VAL A 343 11.92 15.87 12.94
C VAL A 343 13.29 15.34 12.54
N ALA A 344 13.60 15.37 11.25
CA ALA A 344 14.91 15.02 10.72
C ALA A 344 15.45 16.13 9.83
N THR A 345 16.65 16.63 10.10
CA THR A 345 17.34 17.59 9.24
C THR A 345 18.42 16.89 8.38
N PRO A 346 18.59 17.29 7.11
CA PRO A 346 19.52 16.65 6.19
C PRO A 346 20.96 17.15 6.38
N GLY A 347 21.93 16.34 5.92
CA GLY A 347 23.36 16.70 5.86
C GLY A 347 24.25 16.00 6.90
N GLU A 348 25.56 16.28 6.86
CA GLU A 348 26.57 15.65 7.73
C GLU A 348 26.38 15.99 9.22
N ASP A 349 25.91 17.20 9.51
CA ASP A 349 25.50 17.66 10.85
C ASP A 349 23.98 17.47 11.11
N GLY A 350 23.31 16.62 10.32
CA GLY A 350 21.88 16.35 10.42
C GLY A 350 21.47 15.78 11.79
N THR A 351 20.30 16.19 12.28
CA THR A 351 19.77 15.78 13.58
C THR A 351 18.41 15.11 13.41
N ILE A 352 18.24 13.95 14.04
CA ILE A 352 16.94 13.29 14.21
C ILE A 352 16.49 13.52 15.65
N THR A 353 15.27 14.03 15.82
CA THR A 353 14.61 14.16 17.13
C THR A 353 13.22 13.56 17.06
N ASP A 354 12.86 12.77 18.06
CA ASP A 354 11.49 12.28 18.28
C ASP A 354 11.02 12.77 19.65
N THR A 355 9.86 13.44 19.67
CA THR A 355 9.22 13.95 20.88
C THR A 355 7.77 13.50 20.97
N PHE A 356 7.44 12.72 21.99
CA PHE A 356 6.06 12.43 22.35
C PHE A 356 5.49 13.56 23.23
N VAL A 357 4.60 14.35 22.65
CA VAL A 357 3.87 15.45 23.28
C VAL A 357 2.63 14.89 23.98
N THR A 358 2.40 15.31 25.23
CA THR A 358 1.21 14.95 26.01
C THR A 358 0.64 16.17 26.73
N PRO A 359 -0.62 16.13 27.22
CA PRO A 359 -1.21 17.21 28.01
C PRO A 359 -0.49 17.47 29.35
N PHE A 360 0.44 16.60 29.74
CA PHE A 360 1.20 16.70 31.00
C PHE A 360 2.67 17.09 30.81
N GLY A 361 3.10 17.30 29.56
CA GLY A 361 4.49 17.57 29.18
C GLY A 361 4.98 16.65 28.06
N SER A 362 6.10 17.00 27.45
CA SER A 362 6.74 16.22 26.38
C SER A 362 7.79 15.24 26.92
N MET A 363 8.05 14.17 26.17
CA MET A 363 9.09 13.18 26.43
C MET A 363 9.92 12.97 25.16
N ASP A 364 11.25 13.00 25.29
CA ASP A 364 12.19 12.68 24.21
C ASP A 364 12.27 11.16 24.00
N LEU A 365 11.94 10.71 22.80
CA LEU A 365 12.01 9.31 22.37
C LEU A 365 13.12 9.06 21.34
N SER A 366 13.95 10.05 21.00
CA SER A 366 14.96 9.97 19.92
C SER A 366 15.89 8.76 20.05
N SER A 367 16.15 8.31 21.28
CA SER A 367 16.95 7.10 21.58
C SER A 367 16.30 5.76 21.20
N LEU A 368 14.98 5.71 20.98
CA LEU A 368 14.27 4.52 20.49
C LEU A 368 14.42 4.36 18.97
N PHE A 369 14.57 5.49 18.27
CA PHE A 369 14.48 5.57 16.81
C PHE A 369 15.80 5.93 16.13
N SER A 370 16.89 6.06 16.87
CA SER A 370 18.24 6.33 16.34
C SER A 370 18.80 5.24 15.41
N GLY A 371 18.11 4.10 15.27
CA GLY A 371 18.43 3.04 14.31
C GLY A 371 17.80 3.23 12.93
N MET A 372 16.74 4.06 12.81
CA MET A 372 16.18 4.47 11.51
C MET A 372 16.99 5.66 11.00
N GLY A 373 18.19 5.37 10.49
CA GLY A 373 19.03 6.39 9.88
C GLY A 373 18.51 6.77 8.49
N GLY A 374 18.61 8.06 8.14
CA GLY A 374 18.68 8.47 6.72
C GLY A 374 17.59 9.41 6.18
N GLY A 375 16.55 9.73 6.96
CA GLY A 375 15.48 10.62 6.47
C GLY A 375 14.71 10.00 5.29
N ILE A 376 14.71 10.68 4.14
CA ILE A 376 13.91 10.31 2.96
C ILE A 376 14.50 9.19 2.09
N SER A 377 15.73 8.74 2.40
CA SER A 377 16.39 7.63 1.71
C SER A 377 16.36 6.38 2.59
N LEU A 378 15.88 5.28 2.02
CA LEU A 378 15.87 3.95 2.59
C LEU A 378 17.10 3.16 2.13
N ASP A 379 17.61 2.31 3.02
CA ASP A 379 18.70 1.37 2.74
C ASP A 379 18.11 -0.04 2.50
N PRO A 380 17.99 -0.51 1.25
CA PRO A 380 17.55 -1.87 0.95
C PRO A 380 18.50 -2.95 1.48
N GLY A 381 19.80 -2.64 1.58
CA GLY A 381 20.83 -3.55 2.11
C GLY A 381 20.60 -3.94 3.57
N ALA A 382 19.95 -3.07 4.35
CA ALA A 382 19.67 -3.28 5.77
C ALA A 382 18.81 -4.54 6.04
N ALA A 383 18.04 -5.04 5.06
CA ALA A 383 17.27 -6.28 5.20
C ALA A 383 18.16 -7.55 5.21
N PHE A 384 19.22 -7.57 4.41
CA PHE A 384 19.94 -8.80 4.05
C PHE A 384 21.07 -9.19 5.02
N GLY A 385 21.27 -8.43 6.11
CA GLY A 385 22.40 -8.64 7.04
C GLY A 385 22.47 -10.03 7.70
N ALA A 386 21.36 -10.79 7.76
CA ALA A 386 21.34 -12.18 8.24
C ALA A 386 21.67 -13.23 7.16
N LEU A 387 21.71 -12.82 5.88
CA LEU A 387 21.87 -13.67 4.69
C LEU A 387 23.19 -13.41 3.94
N SER A 388 24.09 -12.60 4.51
CA SER A 388 25.28 -12.09 3.81
C SER A 388 26.27 -13.19 3.40
N ASP A 389 26.65 -13.18 2.12
CA ASP A 389 27.66 -14.08 1.54
C ASP A 389 28.97 -13.34 1.24
N SER A 390 29.74 -13.14 2.31
CA SER A 390 31.10 -12.58 2.26
C SER A 390 32.12 -13.37 1.41
N ALA A 391 31.77 -14.53 0.85
CA ALA A 391 32.61 -15.24 -0.10
C ALA A 391 32.49 -14.69 -1.54
N VAL A 392 31.36 -14.02 -1.86
CA VAL A 392 31.08 -13.42 -3.16
C VAL A 392 31.33 -11.90 -3.13
N GLY A 393 30.70 -11.17 -2.20
CA GLY A 393 30.74 -9.71 -2.13
C GLY A 393 30.56 -9.17 -0.71
N GLU A 394 30.68 -7.85 -0.52
CA GLU A 394 30.40 -7.20 0.77
C GLU A 394 28.89 -7.07 1.00
N ASP A 395 28.16 -6.72 -0.06
CA ASP A 395 26.70 -6.54 -0.08
C ASP A 395 25.93 -7.77 -0.62
N ALA A 396 26.65 -8.85 -0.97
CA ALA A 396 26.07 -10.07 -1.52
C ALA A 396 25.30 -10.88 -0.48
N PHE A 397 24.21 -11.54 -0.88
CA PHE A 397 23.37 -12.36 -0.01
C PHE A 397 22.80 -13.60 -0.73
N THR A 398 22.50 -14.65 0.04
CA THR A 398 21.98 -15.92 -0.50
C THR A 398 20.53 -16.15 -0.09
N ILE A 399 19.68 -16.52 -1.06
CA ILE A 399 18.32 -17.03 -0.81
C ILE A 399 18.19 -18.40 -1.48
N GLY A 400 17.92 -19.43 -0.68
CA GLY A 400 17.94 -20.82 -1.16
C GLY A 400 19.35 -21.21 -1.62
N ASP A 401 19.47 -21.65 -2.88
CA ASP A 401 20.74 -21.99 -3.51
C ASP A 401 21.31 -20.84 -4.40
N THR A 402 20.60 -19.70 -4.51
CA THR A 402 20.99 -18.57 -5.39
C THR A 402 21.61 -17.44 -4.58
N THR A 403 22.82 -17.01 -4.95
CA THR A 403 23.47 -15.81 -4.40
C THR A 403 23.30 -14.62 -5.33
N PHE A 404 22.84 -13.50 -4.76
CA PHE A 404 22.63 -12.20 -5.40
C PHE A 404 23.72 -11.24 -4.92
N ASP A 405 24.38 -10.53 -5.84
CA ASP A 405 25.36 -9.49 -5.54
C ASP A 405 24.95 -8.18 -6.23
N PRO A 406 24.46 -7.18 -5.49
CA PRO A 406 23.88 -5.96 -6.04
C PRO A 406 24.93 -5.06 -6.67
N PHE A 407 24.58 -4.41 -7.78
CA PHE A 407 25.40 -3.35 -8.37
C PHE A 407 24.55 -2.24 -8.98
N THR A 408 25.17 -1.10 -9.21
CA THR A 408 24.58 0.07 -9.88
C THR A 408 25.43 0.49 -11.08
N GLY A 409 24.81 1.15 -12.06
CA GLY A 409 25.49 1.62 -13.27
C GLY A 409 25.68 0.54 -14.33
N SER A 410 26.50 0.80 -15.36
CA SER A 410 26.67 -0.15 -16.46
C SER A 410 28.07 -0.13 -17.09
N GLY A 411 28.49 -1.27 -17.65
CA GLY A 411 29.72 -1.39 -18.42
C GLY A 411 30.99 -1.16 -17.59
N ALA A 412 31.63 0.00 -17.75
CA ALA A 412 32.85 0.36 -17.03
C ALA A 412 32.59 1.17 -15.76
N ASP A 413 31.36 1.66 -15.59
CA ASP A 413 30.93 2.51 -14.46
C ASP A 413 30.09 1.70 -13.44
N THR A 414 30.13 0.36 -13.52
CA THR A 414 29.50 -0.56 -12.55
C THR A 414 30.14 -0.40 -11.17
N THR A 415 29.32 -0.10 -10.16
CA THR A 415 29.73 0.05 -8.77
C THR A 415 28.98 -0.98 -7.91
N PRO A 416 29.66 -1.83 -7.11
CA PRO A 416 28.99 -2.73 -6.18
C PRO A 416 28.12 -2.00 -5.16
N GLY A 417 27.10 -2.68 -4.65
CA GLY A 417 26.15 -2.16 -3.67
C GLY A 417 24.82 -1.75 -4.28
N PHE A 418 23.88 -1.41 -3.40
CA PHE A 418 22.50 -1.12 -3.74
C PHE A 418 22.27 0.29 -4.31
N ALA A 419 21.20 0.45 -5.09
CA ALA A 419 20.64 1.72 -5.48
C ALA A 419 19.97 2.42 -4.27
N PRO A 420 19.96 3.76 -4.23
CA PRO A 420 19.19 4.48 -3.21
C PRO A 420 17.69 4.36 -3.49
N VAL A 421 16.95 3.82 -2.52
CA VAL A 421 15.49 3.76 -2.54
C VAL A 421 14.96 5.01 -1.84
N PHE A 422 14.17 5.83 -2.54
CA PHE A 422 13.53 6.99 -1.92
C PHE A 422 12.15 6.64 -1.37
N GLN A 423 11.79 7.27 -0.25
CA GLN A 423 10.45 7.24 0.31
C GLN A 423 9.41 7.62 -0.74
N THR A 424 8.36 6.81 -0.81
CA THR A 424 7.16 6.99 -1.62
C THR A 424 5.96 7.33 -0.74
N VAL A 425 5.86 6.77 0.48
CA VAL A 425 4.83 7.07 1.49
C VAL A 425 5.46 7.12 2.89
N GLY A 426 5.32 8.25 3.59
CA GLY A 426 5.79 8.43 4.96
C GLY A 426 4.70 8.53 6.04
N ALA A 427 4.93 7.81 7.15
CA ALA A 427 4.32 8.05 8.45
C ALA A 427 5.32 7.69 9.57
N LEU A 428 6.39 8.47 9.67
CA LEU A 428 7.51 8.23 10.60
C LEU A 428 7.10 8.54 12.04
N PRO A 429 7.50 7.76 13.06
CA PRO A 429 8.44 6.63 13.03
C PRO A 429 7.79 5.25 12.75
N LEU A 430 6.51 5.20 12.37
CA LEU A 430 5.72 3.95 12.37
C LEU A 430 5.80 3.17 11.07
N LEU A 431 5.68 3.85 9.94
CA LEU A 431 5.67 3.28 8.59
C LEU A 431 6.47 4.16 7.64
N ASN A 432 7.31 3.55 6.81
CA ASN A 432 7.95 4.21 5.68
C ASN A 432 8.02 3.23 4.52
N ILE A 433 7.47 3.58 3.36
CA ILE A 433 7.48 2.74 2.15
C ILE A 433 8.21 3.54 1.07
N GLY A 434 9.13 2.91 0.35
CA GLY A 434 9.80 3.50 -0.81
C GLY A 434 10.02 2.50 -1.94
N GLY A 435 10.18 3.02 -3.15
CA GLY A 435 10.26 2.23 -4.38
C GLY A 435 8.86 1.84 -4.89
N GLY A 436 8.74 0.60 -5.40
CA GLY A 436 7.51 0.09 -5.99
C GLY A 436 7.37 0.32 -7.50
N THR A 437 6.38 -0.35 -8.09
CA THR A 437 6.09 -0.38 -9.53
C THR A 437 4.64 0.00 -9.82
N PRO A 438 4.28 1.30 -9.74
CA PRO A 438 3.03 1.75 -10.31
C PRO A 438 2.98 1.50 -11.82
N GLY A 439 1.79 1.50 -12.40
CA GLY A 439 1.65 1.34 -13.84
C GLY A 439 0.30 1.81 -14.34
N LEU A 440 0.15 1.82 -15.66
CA LEU A 440 -1.04 2.27 -16.36
C LEU A 440 -1.57 1.13 -17.23
N ASP A 441 -2.84 0.76 -17.08
CA ASP A 441 -3.52 -0.03 -18.11
C ASP A 441 -3.92 0.88 -19.27
N LEU A 442 -3.37 0.63 -20.45
CA LEU A 442 -3.72 1.33 -21.69
C LEU A 442 -4.43 0.38 -22.68
N GLY A 443 -5.63 -0.08 -22.29
CA GLY A 443 -6.54 -0.82 -23.14
C GLY A 443 -6.40 -2.34 -23.04
N GLY A 444 -6.27 -2.87 -21.82
CA GLY A 444 -6.00 -4.28 -21.54
C GLY A 444 -4.51 -4.61 -21.67
N THR A 445 -3.63 -3.66 -21.42
CA THR A 445 -2.17 -3.84 -21.41
C THR A 445 -1.57 -2.95 -20.35
N PHE A 446 -1.08 -3.57 -19.28
CA PHE A 446 -0.38 -2.90 -18.20
C PHE A 446 1.02 -2.47 -18.62
N PHE A 447 1.33 -1.19 -18.39
CA PHE A 447 2.65 -0.60 -18.59
C PHE A 447 3.26 -0.28 -17.22
N PRO A 448 4.23 -1.09 -16.71
CA PRO A 448 4.92 -0.79 -15.46
C PRO A 448 5.79 0.47 -15.60
N LEU A 449 5.79 1.27 -14.55
CA LEU A 449 6.54 2.51 -14.37
C LEU A 449 7.30 2.42 -13.03
N PRO A 450 8.37 1.60 -12.96
CA PRO A 450 9.11 1.40 -11.71
C PRO A 450 9.69 2.70 -11.17
N ILE A 451 9.52 2.92 -9.86
CA ILE A 451 10.10 4.05 -9.13
C ILE A 451 11.57 3.77 -8.78
N THR A 452 11.90 2.52 -8.44
CA THR A 452 13.27 2.08 -8.14
C THR A 452 13.53 0.68 -8.68
N SER A 453 14.71 0.49 -9.27
CA SER A 453 15.17 -0.80 -9.77
C SER A 453 16.59 -1.10 -9.29
N GLN A 454 16.91 -2.39 -9.25
CA GLN A 454 18.18 -2.92 -8.76
C GLN A 454 18.69 -3.99 -9.74
N ASP A 455 19.95 -3.90 -10.15
CA ASP A 455 20.65 -4.92 -10.91
C ASP A 455 21.44 -5.85 -9.98
N PHE A 456 21.42 -7.15 -10.25
CA PHE A 456 22.14 -8.17 -9.47
C PHE A 456 23.02 -9.02 -10.38
N ASN A 457 24.25 -9.29 -9.94
CA ASN A 457 25.03 -10.43 -10.42
C ASN A 457 24.49 -11.70 -9.74
N ILE A 458 24.26 -12.76 -10.53
CA ILE A 458 23.70 -14.03 -10.05
C ILE A 458 24.78 -15.11 -10.03
N TYR A 459 24.92 -15.78 -8.89
CA TYR A 459 25.93 -16.81 -8.65
C TYR A 459 25.30 -18.14 -8.22
N ASP A 460 25.84 -19.25 -8.75
CA ASP A 460 25.72 -20.60 -8.16
C ASP A 460 26.96 -20.81 -7.27
N GLY A 461 26.76 -20.74 -5.96
CA GLY A 461 27.84 -20.65 -4.98
C GLY A 461 28.75 -19.44 -5.24
N THR A 462 29.94 -19.68 -5.82
CA THR A 462 30.90 -18.62 -6.18
C THR A 462 31.09 -18.43 -7.69
N ASP A 463 30.38 -19.19 -8.52
CA ASP A 463 30.52 -19.13 -9.98
C ASP A 463 29.43 -18.22 -10.58
N LEU A 464 29.84 -17.14 -11.26
CA LEU A 464 28.94 -16.16 -11.89
C LEU A 464 28.21 -16.80 -13.09
N ILE A 465 26.89 -16.94 -12.99
CA ILE A 465 26.06 -17.57 -14.02
C ILE A 465 25.33 -16.56 -14.93
N GLY A 466 25.04 -15.35 -14.44
CA GLY A 466 24.44 -14.27 -15.24
C GLY A 466 24.15 -13.01 -14.43
N THR A 467 23.24 -12.17 -14.92
CA THR A 467 22.69 -11.03 -14.19
C THR A 467 21.16 -11.05 -14.21
N ALA A 468 20.54 -10.45 -13.20
CA ALA A 468 19.11 -10.16 -13.15
C ALA A 468 18.88 -8.66 -12.93
N HIS A 469 17.78 -8.15 -13.47
CA HIS A 469 17.22 -6.84 -13.16
C HIS A 469 15.92 -7.08 -12.38
N ALA A 470 15.71 -6.26 -11.35
CA ALA A 470 14.55 -6.37 -10.49
C ALA A 470 13.99 -4.99 -10.15
N GLN A 471 12.70 -4.95 -9.82
CA GLN A 471 12.06 -3.79 -9.21
C GLN A 471 12.06 -3.94 -7.70
N GLU A 472 12.41 -2.88 -6.97
CA GLU A 472 12.64 -2.95 -5.53
C GLU A 472 11.63 -2.10 -4.74
N THR A 473 11.23 -2.62 -3.59
CA THR A 473 10.42 -1.94 -2.57
C THR A 473 11.10 -2.11 -1.22
N VAL A 474 11.25 -1.02 -0.47
CA VAL A 474 11.69 -1.07 0.93
C VAL A 474 10.56 -0.58 1.83
N THR A 475 10.17 -1.42 2.79
CA THR A 475 9.18 -1.08 3.81
C THR A 475 9.84 -1.12 5.19
N GLN A 476 9.82 -0.01 5.91
CA GLN A 476 10.11 0.03 7.34
C GLN A 476 8.80 0.05 8.12
N LEU A 477 8.61 -0.94 8.99
CA LEU A 477 7.45 -1.03 9.89
C LEU A 477 7.93 -1.15 11.33
N LEU A 478 7.61 -0.16 12.16
CA LEU A 478 8.04 -0.06 13.57
C LEU A 478 9.57 -0.20 13.76
N GLY A 479 10.35 0.29 12.78
CA GLY A 479 11.81 0.20 12.77
C GLY A 479 12.39 -1.15 12.33
N LEU A 480 11.58 -2.11 11.88
CA LEU A 480 12.02 -3.30 11.18
C LEU A 480 12.03 -3.02 9.67
N THR A 481 13.11 -3.37 8.97
CA THR A 481 13.21 -3.20 7.51
C THR A 481 12.87 -4.50 6.79
N THR A 482 11.97 -4.41 5.83
CA THR A 482 11.76 -5.41 4.77
C THR A 482 12.25 -4.84 3.45
N THR A 483 12.99 -5.63 2.69
CA THR A 483 13.27 -5.36 1.28
C THR A 483 12.62 -6.45 0.44
N GLU A 484 11.78 -6.04 -0.50
CA GLU A 484 11.10 -6.89 -1.47
C GLU A 484 11.59 -6.53 -2.87
N PHE A 485 11.89 -7.53 -3.68
CA PHE A 485 12.24 -7.33 -5.09
C PHE A 485 11.59 -8.36 -6.01
N VAL A 486 11.21 -7.90 -7.20
CA VAL A 486 10.54 -8.69 -8.25
C VAL A 486 11.43 -8.76 -9.48
N ILE A 487 11.81 -9.97 -9.90
CA ILE A 487 12.65 -10.19 -11.08
C ILE A 487 11.83 -9.92 -12.35
N ASP A 488 12.25 -8.95 -13.17
CA ASP A 488 11.57 -8.62 -14.44
C ASP A 488 12.49 -8.70 -15.67
N GLY A 489 13.79 -8.89 -15.47
CA GLY A 489 14.74 -9.17 -16.54
C GLY A 489 15.87 -10.12 -16.09
N VAL A 490 16.32 -10.99 -16.99
CA VAL A 490 17.53 -11.80 -16.79
C VAL A 490 18.40 -11.82 -18.04
N THR A 491 19.73 -11.81 -17.84
CA THR A 491 20.72 -11.92 -18.91
C THR A 491 21.69 -13.08 -18.60
N PRO A 492 21.62 -14.20 -19.34
CA PRO A 492 22.54 -15.31 -19.17
C PRO A 492 24.00 -14.92 -19.44
N GLY A 493 24.88 -15.34 -18.54
CA GLY A 493 26.33 -15.21 -18.66
C GLY A 493 26.94 -16.43 -19.34
N ALA A 494 27.79 -17.15 -18.60
CA ALA A 494 28.44 -18.37 -19.08
C ALA A 494 27.80 -19.68 -18.54
N GLY A 495 26.83 -19.58 -17.62
CA GLY A 495 26.05 -20.70 -17.08
C GLY A 495 24.90 -21.13 -18.00
N ASP A 496 24.03 -22.03 -17.52
CA ASP A 496 22.75 -22.29 -18.19
C ASP A 496 21.77 -21.16 -17.87
N ALA A 497 20.86 -20.85 -18.81
CA ALA A 497 19.81 -19.87 -18.57
C ALA A 497 18.75 -20.39 -17.59
N ALA A 498 18.63 -21.72 -17.44
CA ALA A 498 17.73 -22.38 -16.50
C ALA A 498 18.19 -22.31 -15.03
N ASP A 499 19.42 -21.85 -14.77
CA ASP A 499 19.97 -21.68 -13.41
C ASP A 499 19.72 -20.26 -12.87
N LEU A 500 19.13 -19.36 -13.67
CA LEU A 500 18.78 -17.99 -13.27
C LEU A 500 17.39 -17.92 -12.60
N PRO A 501 17.11 -16.90 -11.78
CA PRO A 501 15.77 -16.65 -11.25
C PRO A 501 14.72 -16.51 -12.37
N GLU A 502 13.55 -17.10 -12.17
CA GLU A 502 12.46 -17.01 -13.15
C GLU A 502 11.84 -15.61 -13.16
N LEU A 503 11.40 -15.16 -14.34
CA LEU A 503 10.74 -13.86 -14.49
C LEU A 503 9.40 -13.85 -13.73
N GLY A 504 9.16 -12.79 -12.96
CA GLY A 504 8.05 -12.68 -12.02
C GLY A 504 8.32 -13.27 -10.64
N SER A 505 9.51 -13.83 -10.37
CA SER A 505 9.86 -14.28 -9.03
C SER A 505 9.91 -13.10 -8.05
N VAL A 506 9.21 -13.22 -6.94
CA VAL A 506 9.20 -12.25 -5.84
C VAL A 506 10.00 -12.80 -4.68
N TYR A 507 10.93 -12.00 -4.16
CA TYR A 507 11.68 -12.29 -2.95
C TYR A 507 11.46 -11.16 -1.94
N SER A 508 11.12 -11.49 -0.70
CA SER A 508 10.93 -10.51 0.38
C SER A 508 11.68 -10.97 1.62
N VAL A 509 12.52 -10.09 2.17
CA VAL A 509 13.35 -10.35 3.35
C VAL A 509 13.04 -9.33 4.43
N LEU A 510 12.37 -9.76 5.50
CA LEU A 510 12.13 -8.98 6.71
C LEU A 510 13.23 -9.24 7.74
N ASN A 511 14.01 -8.22 8.09
CA ASN A 511 15.03 -8.30 9.12
C ASN A 511 14.41 -8.10 10.52
N LEU A 512 14.47 -9.14 11.35
CA LEU A 512 13.99 -9.13 12.74
C LEU A 512 15.09 -8.76 13.76
N GLY A 513 16.31 -8.52 13.28
CA GLY A 513 17.49 -8.20 14.08
C GLY A 513 18.14 -9.43 14.74
N GLY A 514 19.37 -9.24 15.24
CA GLY A 514 20.07 -10.28 16.02
C GLY A 514 20.42 -11.57 15.25
N GLY A 515 20.42 -11.53 13.91
CA GLY A 515 20.61 -12.71 13.05
C GLY A 515 19.33 -13.49 12.77
N PHE A 516 18.16 -12.92 13.06
CA PHE A 516 16.86 -13.46 12.64
C PHE A 516 16.36 -12.69 11.41
N ALA A 517 15.91 -13.41 10.40
CA ALA A 517 15.22 -12.84 9.24
C ALA A 517 14.09 -13.78 8.80
N ASN A 518 13.03 -13.20 8.25
CA ASN A 518 11.97 -13.95 7.59
C ASN A 518 12.13 -13.75 6.07
N VAL A 519 12.22 -14.86 5.35
CA VAL A 519 12.53 -14.91 3.91
C VAL A 519 11.36 -15.57 3.20
N TYR A 520 10.59 -14.76 2.50
CA TYR A 520 9.50 -15.19 1.64
C TYR A 520 9.97 -15.22 0.19
N SER A 521 9.55 -16.25 -0.55
CA SER A 521 9.77 -16.36 -1.99
C SER A 521 8.50 -16.86 -2.68
N ALA A 522 8.06 -16.18 -3.74
CA ALA A 522 7.04 -16.67 -4.66
C ALA A 522 7.65 -16.79 -6.06
N ILE A 523 7.80 -18.02 -6.54
CA ILE A 523 8.36 -18.31 -7.87
C ILE A 523 7.19 -18.75 -8.77
N PRO A 524 6.87 -18.02 -9.85
CA PRO A 524 5.74 -18.35 -10.71
C PRO A 524 5.98 -19.67 -11.47
N GLY A 525 4.90 -20.43 -11.68
CA GLY A 525 4.97 -21.71 -12.38
C GLY A 525 5.08 -21.56 -13.90
N LEU A 526 6.10 -22.19 -14.50
CA LEU A 526 6.27 -22.24 -15.96
C LEU A 526 5.10 -22.96 -16.65
N ASP A 527 4.76 -22.51 -17.87
CA ASP A 527 3.74 -23.11 -18.75
C ASP A 527 2.35 -23.32 -18.10
N GLY A 528 2.00 -22.52 -17.08
CA GLY A 528 0.75 -22.65 -16.32
C GLY A 528 0.77 -23.78 -15.29
N GLY A 529 1.94 -24.17 -14.81
CA GLY A 529 2.09 -24.94 -13.57
C GLY A 529 1.77 -24.08 -12.33
N ASP A 530 1.61 -24.74 -11.19
CA ASP A 530 1.39 -24.06 -9.90
C ASP A 530 2.66 -23.30 -9.47
N SER A 531 2.49 -22.08 -8.94
CA SER A 531 3.59 -21.32 -8.34
C SER A 531 4.20 -22.04 -7.13
N THR A 532 5.51 -21.85 -6.91
CA THR A 532 6.20 -22.34 -5.71
C THR A 532 6.36 -21.19 -4.72
N VAL A 533 5.51 -21.19 -3.69
CA VAL A 533 5.61 -20.29 -2.54
C VAL A 533 6.38 -20.96 -1.42
N SER A 534 7.35 -20.25 -0.84
CA SER A 534 8.03 -20.64 0.39
C SER A 534 8.12 -19.46 1.36
N ASP A 535 8.07 -19.77 2.66
CA ASP A 535 8.32 -18.81 3.74
C ASP A 535 9.22 -19.49 4.79
N VAL A 536 10.36 -18.88 5.08
CA VAL A 536 11.40 -19.44 5.95
C VAL A 536 11.82 -18.41 6.99
N LEU A 537 11.67 -18.75 8.28
CA LEU A 537 12.29 -18.01 9.37
C LEU A 537 13.72 -18.51 9.56
N VAL A 538 14.68 -17.74 9.06
CA VAL A 538 16.12 -17.92 9.25
C VAL A 538 16.50 -17.53 10.67
N THR A 539 17.27 -18.38 11.36
CA THR A 539 17.73 -18.09 12.72
C THR A 539 19.18 -18.54 12.97
N PRO A 540 19.87 -17.98 13.98
CA PRO A 540 21.22 -18.42 14.36
C PRO A 540 21.30 -19.87 14.87
N PHE A 541 20.17 -20.57 14.99
CA PHE A 541 20.04 -21.94 15.48
C PHE A 541 19.55 -22.93 14.40
N GLY A 542 19.37 -22.47 13.16
CA GLY A 542 18.77 -23.21 12.05
C GLY A 542 17.39 -22.70 11.68
N ASP A 543 16.94 -23.07 10.48
CA ASP A 543 15.81 -22.43 9.82
C ASP A 543 14.50 -23.17 10.05
N PHE A 544 13.39 -22.43 10.04
CA PHE A 544 12.04 -22.95 10.25
C PHE A 544 11.14 -22.62 9.07
N ASP A 545 10.61 -23.66 8.43
CA ASP A 545 9.61 -23.56 7.37
C ASP A 545 8.27 -23.07 7.95
N LEU A 546 7.84 -21.89 7.49
CA LEU A 546 6.58 -21.23 7.80
C LEU A 546 5.60 -21.25 6.62
N SER A 547 5.96 -21.85 5.47
CA SER A 547 5.15 -21.84 4.22
C SER A 547 3.71 -22.31 4.43
N SER A 548 3.47 -23.21 5.39
CA SER A 548 2.13 -23.67 5.76
C SER A 548 1.22 -22.63 6.44
N LEU A 549 1.79 -21.52 6.95
CA LEU A 549 1.06 -20.41 7.56
C LEU A 549 0.46 -19.47 6.51
N PHE A 550 1.18 -19.26 5.40
CA PHE A 550 0.79 -18.35 4.31
C PHE A 550 0.53 -19.07 2.97
N GLY A 551 0.31 -20.39 2.98
CA GLY A 551 0.20 -21.22 1.77
C GLY A 551 -1.02 -20.97 0.85
N GLY A 552 -1.75 -19.87 1.05
CA GLY A 552 -2.74 -19.32 0.12
C GLY A 552 -2.38 -17.93 -0.43
N PHE A 553 -1.20 -17.40 -0.10
CA PHE A 553 -0.70 -16.10 -0.53
C PHE A 553 0.47 -16.26 -1.50
N ASP A 554 0.27 -15.82 -2.74
CA ASP A 554 1.27 -15.83 -3.81
C ASP A 554 1.49 -14.41 -4.31
N ALA A 555 2.63 -13.80 -3.94
CA ALA A 555 2.97 -12.44 -4.36
C ALA A 555 3.35 -12.35 -5.86
N SER A 556 3.65 -13.47 -6.53
CA SER A 556 3.95 -13.50 -7.97
C SER A 556 2.68 -13.48 -8.84
N ALA A 557 1.52 -13.75 -8.24
CA ALA A 557 0.23 -13.67 -8.90
C ALA A 557 -0.33 -12.23 -8.91
N LEU A 558 -1.18 -11.94 -9.89
CA LEU A 558 -1.99 -10.72 -9.87
C LEU A 558 -3.07 -10.82 -8.78
N MET A 559 -3.39 -9.69 -8.18
CA MET A 559 -4.38 -9.60 -7.10
C MET A 559 -5.79 -9.66 -7.70
N ASP A 560 -6.63 -10.56 -7.18
CA ASP A 560 -8.03 -10.69 -7.59
C ASP A 560 -8.94 -9.92 -6.60
N PRO A 561 -9.64 -8.84 -7.03
CA PRO A 561 -10.62 -8.16 -6.19
C PRO A 561 -11.79 -9.07 -5.78
N GLY A 562 -12.12 -10.08 -6.60
CA GLY A 562 -13.16 -11.06 -6.31
C GLY A 562 -12.88 -11.86 -5.03
N ALA A 563 -11.61 -12.06 -4.68
CA ALA A 563 -11.21 -12.85 -3.53
C ALA A 563 -11.72 -12.30 -2.19
N ALA A 564 -11.95 -10.98 -2.08
CA ALA A 564 -12.53 -10.37 -0.87
C ALA A 564 -14.00 -10.78 -0.64
N PHE A 565 -14.76 -11.10 -1.69
CA PHE A 565 -16.18 -11.44 -1.57
C PHE A 565 -16.42 -12.96 -1.34
N LEU A 566 -15.38 -13.79 -1.51
CA LEU A 566 -15.48 -15.25 -1.40
C LEU A 566 -15.88 -15.71 0.02
N GLY A 567 -16.86 -16.62 0.06
CA GLY A 567 -17.31 -17.25 1.30
C GLY A 567 -18.22 -16.37 2.17
N LEU A 568 -18.64 -15.21 1.67
CA LEU A 568 -19.67 -14.37 2.27
C LEU A 568 -21.04 -14.77 1.69
N ASP A 569 -22.01 -15.02 2.57
CA ASP A 569 -23.40 -15.35 2.22
C ASP A 569 -24.24 -14.10 2.57
N PHE A 570 -24.57 -13.30 1.55
CA PHE A 570 -25.23 -11.99 1.66
C PHE A 570 -26.76 -12.10 1.62
#